data_AF-A0A9E5W154-F1
#
_entry.id   AF-A0A9E5W154-F1
#
_cell.length_a   1.000
_cell.length_b   1.000
_cell.length_c   1.000
_cell.angle_alpha   90.00
_cell.angle_beta   90.00
_cell.angle_gamma   90.00
#
_symmetry.space_group_name_H-M   'P 1'
#
loop_
_entity.id
_entity.type
_entity.pdbx_description
1 polymer ?
#
loop_
_entity_poly.entity_id
_entity_poly.type
_entity_poly.pdbx_seq_one_letter_code
_entity_poly.pdbx_strand_id
1 'polypeptide(L)'
;DQAFLVLEQRQSGKPRYLFFPGCQLGASDPRYVTESFSYLTAQLDGGVALIAGCCGAPAEWAGREEERRAVMERLAQCWSELGRPEFILACPSCKKMFGQYLPDVPLRSLWQILAEKGLPLSGGMGKGELVSVFDPCASRHDPASRESVRAILQKAGFQLVELPYGGEQARCCGFGGHIQAVNRPLLEEIVANRVKAGPHTYVTYCTNCRDTFAHARKPAFHLLDLLLAGEDLKLRALRPSPHLSQRRENRIALKKMLLQQWKGIEMQTPPEEYAEIKVYISPELQDEMDRNLILEEDARRTIHYCEQSGNKILDQKSGDFIGHLRHGVITYWVVYRPEGDGFRLKSIYSHRLVIEEESDETS
;
A
#
# COMPACT_ATOMS: atom_id res chain seq x y z
N ASP A 1 2.20 -12.71 8.64
CA ASP A 1 1.98 -11.78 7.51
C ASP A 1 2.31 -12.51 6.21
N GLN A 2 1.30 -12.88 5.43
CA GLN A 2 1.47 -13.68 4.20
C GLN A 2 2.33 -12.97 3.15
N ALA A 3 2.40 -11.63 3.18
CA ALA A 3 3.13 -10.82 2.22
C ALA A 3 4.57 -10.48 2.64
N PHE A 4 4.96 -10.76 3.89
CA PHE A 4 6.34 -10.53 4.32
C PHE A 4 7.31 -11.41 3.51
N LEU A 5 8.38 -10.80 3.02
CA LEU A 5 9.41 -11.45 2.21
C LEU A 5 10.77 -10.84 2.53
N VAL A 6 11.75 -11.70 2.78
CA VAL A 6 13.17 -11.39 2.69
C VAL A 6 13.70 -12.05 1.42
N LEU A 7 14.38 -11.29 0.58
CA LEU A 7 14.92 -11.74 -0.69
C LEU A 7 16.37 -11.33 -0.82
N GLU A 8 17.24 -12.32 -0.99
CA GLU A 8 18.68 -12.10 -1.24
C GLU A 8 19.02 -12.38 -2.70
N GLN A 9 19.87 -11.55 -3.30
CA GLN A 9 20.45 -11.82 -4.61
C GLN A 9 21.35 -13.08 -4.52
N ARG A 10 21.30 -13.95 -5.53
CA ARG A 10 22.02 -15.24 -5.54
C ARG A 10 23.57 -15.15 -5.65
N GLN A 11 24.17 -13.97 -5.58
CA GLN A 11 25.63 -13.85 -5.70
C GLN A 11 26.36 -14.13 -4.38
N SER A 12 27.57 -14.68 -4.45
CA SER A 12 28.35 -15.12 -3.29
C SER A 12 28.78 -13.94 -2.41
N GLY A 13 28.28 -13.90 -1.17
CA GLY A 13 28.65 -12.92 -0.14
C GLY A 13 27.43 -12.30 0.55
N LYS A 14 27.66 -11.56 1.63
CA LYS A 14 26.59 -10.77 2.28
C LYS A 14 26.32 -9.50 1.46
N PRO A 15 25.06 -9.09 1.26
CA PRO A 15 24.71 -7.91 0.49
C PRO A 15 25.27 -6.64 1.16
N ARG A 16 25.74 -5.70 0.35
CA ARG A 16 26.14 -4.36 0.83
C ARG A 16 24.93 -3.45 1.08
N TYR A 17 23.84 -3.67 0.35
CA TYR A 17 22.64 -2.84 0.40
C TYR A 17 21.39 -3.67 0.70
N LEU A 18 20.44 -3.05 1.40
CA LEU A 18 19.09 -3.57 1.59
C LEU A 18 18.07 -2.57 1.09
N PHE A 19 17.32 -2.95 0.06
CA PHE A 19 16.15 -2.19 -0.37
C PHE A 19 14.93 -2.52 0.48
N PHE A 20 14.41 -1.50 1.18
CA PHE A 20 13.15 -1.59 1.92
C PHE A 20 12.12 -0.63 1.27
N PRO A 21 11.23 -1.14 0.39
CA PRO A 21 10.21 -0.32 -0.26
C PRO A 21 9.12 0.17 0.71
N GLY A 22 8.92 -0.54 1.82
CA GLY A 22 7.75 -0.36 2.67
C GLY A 22 6.51 -1.07 2.12
N CYS A 23 5.45 -1.11 2.93
CA CYS A 23 4.29 -1.97 2.68
C CYS A 23 3.29 -1.42 1.66
N GLN A 24 3.27 -0.11 1.42
CA GLN A 24 2.24 0.53 0.60
C GLN A 24 2.62 0.69 -0.87
N LEU A 25 3.91 0.73 -1.23
CA LEU A 25 4.34 0.82 -2.64
C LEU A 25 3.79 -0.34 -3.45
N GLY A 26 4.15 -1.57 -3.04
CA GLY A 26 3.69 -2.79 -3.68
C GLY A 26 2.18 -3.03 -3.55
N ALA A 27 1.55 -2.48 -2.52
CA ALA A 27 0.11 -2.51 -2.38
C ALA A 27 -0.60 -1.62 -3.40
N SER A 28 0.00 -0.48 -3.78
CA SER A 28 -0.57 0.44 -4.77
C SER A 28 -0.32 -0.02 -6.21
N ASP A 29 0.92 -0.42 -6.50
CA ASP A 29 1.34 -1.00 -7.78
C ASP A 29 2.59 -1.88 -7.53
N PRO A 30 2.51 -3.22 -7.69
CA PRO A 30 3.64 -4.11 -7.49
C PRO A 30 4.90 -3.71 -8.27
N ARG A 31 4.73 -3.06 -9.43
CA ARG A 31 5.84 -2.63 -10.29
C ARG A 31 6.72 -1.57 -9.65
N TYR A 32 6.17 -0.76 -8.74
CA TYR A 32 6.98 0.18 -7.97
C TYR A 32 8.10 -0.52 -7.19
N VAL A 33 7.89 -1.77 -6.77
CA VAL A 33 8.91 -2.53 -6.05
C VAL A 33 9.78 -3.33 -7.02
N THR A 34 9.20 -4.02 -8.00
CA THR A 34 9.98 -4.86 -8.94
C THR A 34 10.93 -4.05 -9.80
N GLU A 35 10.48 -2.90 -10.35
CA GLU A 35 11.32 -2.04 -11.19
C GLU A 35 12.39 -1.33 -10.36
N SER A 36 12.05 -0.85 -9.16
CA SER A 36 13.06 -0.24 -8.27
C SER A 36 14.13 -1.24 -7.85
N PHE A 37 13.74 -2.48 -7.52
CA PHE A 37 14.70 -3.51 -7.13
C PHE A 37 15.58 -3.95 -8.31
N SER A 38 14.99 -4.10 -9.50
CA SER A 38 15.73 -4.40 -10.73
C SER A 38 16.71 -3.27 -11.11
N TYR A 39 16.29 -2.02 -10.94
CA TYR A 39 17.16 -0.86 -11.13
C TYR A 39 18.33 -0.86 -10.13
N LEU A 40 18.05 -1.02 -8.83
CA LEU A 40 19.09 -0.99 -7.80
C LEU A 40 20.12 -2.10 -7.97
N THR A 41 19.66 -3.33 -8.27
CA THR A 41 20.53 -4.48 -8.52
C THR A 41 21.39 -4.32 -9.77
N ALA A 42 20.93 -3.58 -10.78
CA ALA A 42 21.70 -3.28 -11.98
C ALA A 42 22.70 -2.12 -11.78
N GLN A 43 22.45 -1.20 -10.86
CA GLN A 43 23.22 0.05 -10.70
C GLN A 43 24.20 0.04 -9.52
N LEU A 44 24.07 -0.91 -8.59
CA LEU A 44 24.87 -0.97 -7.37
C LEU A 44 25.71 -2.24 -7.28
N ASP A 45 27.02 -2.05 -7.13
CA ASP A 45 27.96 -3.14 -6.89
C ASP A 45 27.90 -3.63 -5.43
N GLY A 46 28.17 -4.92 -5.20
CA GLY A 46 28.19 -5.51 -3.85
C GLY A 46 26.86 -6.09 -3.38
N GLY A 47 25.88 -6.20 -4.27
CA GLY A 47 24.64 -6.94 -4.03
C GLY A 47 23.57 -6.18 -3.25
N VAL A 48 22.31 -6.38 -3.64
CA VAL A 48 21.14 -5.75 -3.04
C VAL A 48 20.18 -6.83 -2.55
N ALA A 49 19.90 -6.86 -1.25
CA ALA A 49 18.79 -7.62 -0.69
C ALA A 49 17.51 -6.78 -0.70
N LEU A 50 16.36 -7.42 -0.50
CA LEU A 50 15.06 -6.77 -0.39
C LEU A 50 14.31 -7.32 0.83
N ILE A 51 13.69 -6.43 1.60
CA ILE A 51 12.69 -6.78 2.60
C ILE A 51 11.38 -6.07 2.26
N ALA A 52 10.38 -6.84 1.82
CA ALA A 52 9.02 -6.36 1.66
C ALA A 52 8.26 -6.58 2.97
N GLY A 53 7.91 -5.48 3.66
CA GLY A 53 7.21 -5.54 4.94
C GLY A 53 6.75 -4.18 5.45
N CYS A 54 6.06 -4.19 6.58
CA CYS A 54 5.66 -2.97 7.30
C CYS A 54 6.79 -2.50 8.21
N CYS A 55 7.04 -1.18 8.27
CA CYS A 55 8.00 -0.56 9.19
C CYS A 55 7.42 -0.26 10.58
N GLY A 56 6.21 -0.72 10.90
CA GLY A 56 5.56 -0.48 12.19
C GLY A 56 4.92 0.91 12.36
N ALA A 57 4.98 1.80 11.36
CA ALA A 57 4.37 3.13 11.44
C ALA A 57 2.87 3.11 11.83
N PRO A 58 2.02 2.19 11.35
CA PRO A 58 0.64 2.09 11.82
C PRO A 58 0.52 1.75 13.31
N ALA A 59 1.41 0.90 13.86
CA ALA A 59 1.39 0.57 15.28
C ALA A 59 1.82 1.78 16.12
N GLU A 60 2.86 2.49 15.67
CA GLU A 60 3.31 3.77 16.27
C GLU A 60 2.18 4.80 16.35
N TRP A 61 1.47 5.04 15.24
CA TRP A 61 0.36 5.99 15.20
C TRP A 61 -0.81 5.60 16.11
N ALA A 62 -0.94 4.31 16.43
CA ALA A 62 -1.97 3.79 17.32
C ALA A 62 -1.54 3.73 18.79
N GLY A 63 -0.31 4.12 19.14
CA GLY A 63 0.24 3.94 20.49
C GLY A 63 0.46 2.47 20.87
N ARG A 64 0.53 1.57 19.88
CA ARG A 64 0.72 0.13 20.06
C ARG A 64 2.22 -0.19 20.14
N GLU A 65 2.80 0.16 21.28
CA GLU A 65 4.25 0.11 21.48
C GLU A 65 4.84 -1.29 21.37
N GLU A 66 4.17 -2.30 21.91
CA GLU A 66 4.62 -3.71 21.87
C GLU A 66 4.60 -4.24 20.44
N GLU A 67 3.53 -3.99 19.68
CA GLU A 67 3.46 -4.39 18.27
C GLU A 67 4.51 -3.66 17.42
N ARG A 68 4.75 -2.38 17.67
CA ARG A 68 5.83 -1.62 17.02
C ARG A 68 7.19 -2.21 17.38
N ARG A 69 7.44 -2.52 18.65
CA ARG A 69 8.71 -3.09 19.13
C ARG A 69 8.97 -4.45 18.46
N ALA A 70 8.00 -5.34 18.45
CA ALA A 70 8.11 -6.65 17.80
C ALA A 70 8.43 -6.54 16.31
N VAL A 71 7.83 -5.56 15.60
CA VAL A 71 8.17 -5.30 14.19
C VAL A 71 9.62 -4.83 14.04
N MET A 72 10.08 -3.92 14.89
CA MET A 72 11.46 -3.40 14.84
C MET A 72 12.48 -4.48 15.17
N GLU A 73 12.24 -5.30 16.19
CA GLU A 73 13.10 -6.43 16.57
C GLU A 73 13.24 -7.43 15.42
N ARG A 74 12.12 -7.82 14.80
CA ARG A 74 12.14 -8.69 13.62
C ARG A 74 12.97 -8.10 12.48
N LEU A 75 12.80 -6.81 12.19
CA LEU A 75 13.56 -6.15 11.12
C LEU A 75 15.05 -6.00 11.46
N ALA A 76 15.39 -5.72 12.72
CA ALA A 76 16.77 -5.66 13.19
C ALA A 76 17.47 -7.03 13.14
N GLN A 77 16.72 -8.10 13.43
CA GLN A 77 17.20 -9.47 13.28
C GLN A 77 17.51 -9.79 11.82
N CYS A 78 16.54 -9.58 10.90
CA CYS A 78 16.78 -9.79 9.46
C CYS A 78 17.96 -8.94 8.95
N TRP A 79 18.08 -7.69 9.37
CA TRP A 79 19.21 -6.83 9.01
C TRP A 79 20.56 -7.40 9.48
N SER A 80 20.61 -7.94 10.71
CA SER A 80 21.82 -8.55 11.27
C SER A 80 22.21 -9.84 10.54
N GLU A 81 21.23 -10.69 10.22
CA GLU A 81 21.42 -11.92 9.43
C GLU A 81 22.00 -11.60 8.05
N LEU A 82 21.49 -10.55 7.40
CA LEU A 82 21.99 -10.03 6.12
C LEU A 82 23.37 -9.37 6.18
N GLY A 83 24.00 -9.27 7.37
CA GLY A 83 25.34 -8.69 7.50
C GLY A 83 25.39 -7.18 7.68
N ARG A 84 24.29 -6.59 8.14
CA ARG A 84 24.15 -5.15 8.40
C ARG A 84 24.37 -4.24 7.17
N PRO A 85 23.72 -4.51 6.01
CA PRO A 85 23.79 -3.63 4.84
C PRO A 85 23.24 -2.21 5.11
N GLU A 86 23.62 -1.25 4.26
CA GLU A 86 22.98 0.09 4.21
C GLU A 86 21.53 -0.03 3.71
N PHE A 87 20.59 0.64 4.37
CA PHE A 87 19.19 0.67 3.95
C PHE A 87 18.97 1.68 2.84
N ILE A 88 18.33 1.23 1.76
CA ILE A 88 17.81 2.06 0.68
C ILE A 88 16.28 2.13 0.83
N LEU A 89 15.75 3.35 1.00
CA LEU A 89 14.36 3.58 1.37
C LEU A 89 13.61 4.40 0.30
N ALA A 90 12.49 3.86 -0.16
CA ALA A 90 11.59 4.57 -1.09
C ALA A 90 10.38 5.21 -0.38
N CYS A 91 10.17 4.96 0.91
CA CYS A 91 9.06 5.53 1.67
C CYS A 91 9.58 6.48 2.75
N PRO A 92 9.20 7.78 2.73
CA PRO A 92 9.69 8.75 3.71
C PRO A 92 9.24 8.44 5.14
N SER A 93 8.04 7.87 5.33
CA SER A 93 7.60 7.40 6.66
C SER A 93 8.46 6.24 7.18
N CYS A 94 8.93 5.34 6.31
CA CYS A 94 9.85 4.27 6.70
C CYS A 94 11.21 4.84 7.12
N LYS A 95 11.73 5.84 6.40
CA LYS A 95 12.98 6.55 6.77
C LYS A 95 12.87 7.19 8.15
N LYS A 96 11.75 7.86 8.46
CA LYS A 96 11.51 8.40 9.80
C LYS A 96 11.48 7.30 10.87
N MET A 97 10.75 6.21 10.63
CA MET A 97 10.65 5.09 11.59
C MET A 97 12.01 4.46 11.88
N PHE A 98 12.80 4.15 10.84
CA PHE A 98 14.12 3.56 11.05
C PHE A 98 15.11 4.55 11.69
N GLY A 99 15.08 5.82 11.31
CA GLY A 99 15.95 6.82 11.94
C GLY A 99 15.66 7.02 13.44
N GLN A 100 14.40 6.84 13.84
CA GLN A 100 13.99 6.95 15.25
C GLN A 100 14.27 5.68 16.06
N TYR A 101 14.02 4.50 15.46
CA TYR A 101 13.99 3.24 16.21
C TYR A 101 15.14 2.28 15.92
N LEU A 102 15.93 2.54 14.87
CA LEU A 102 17.15 1.82 14.51
C LEU A 102 18.24 2.82 14.07
N PRO A 103 18.69 3.71 14.98
CA PRO A 103 19.58 4.83 14.62
C PRO A 103 20.96 4.40 14.10
N ASP A 104 21.40 3.17 14.42
CA ASP A 104 22.68 2.61 13.96
C ASP A 104 22.65 2.14 12.50
N VAL A 105 21.45 2.05 11.89
CA VAL A 105 21.31 1.60 10.50
C VAL A 105 21.65 2.77 9.58
N PRO A 106 22.62 2.63 8.65
CA PRO A 106 22.87 3.64 7.64
C PRO A 106 21.66 3.76 6.72
N LEU A 107 21.07 4.95 6.60
CA LEU A 107 19.85 5.19 5.83
C LEU A 107 20.11 6.09 4.63
N ARG A 108 19.72 5.62 3.45
CA ARG A 108 19.77 6.38 2.20
C ARG A 108 18.42 6.33 1.51
N SER A 109 17.97 7.45 0.93
CA SER A 109 16.75 7.41 0.12
C SER A 109 17.04 6.91 -1.29
N LEU A 110 16.07 6.18 -1.87
CA LEU A 110 16.10 5.79 -3.27
C LEU A 110 16.24 7.02 -4.19
N TRP A 111 15.69 8.16 -3.78
CA TRP A 111 15.72 9.41 -4.55
C TRP A 111 17.14 9.93 -4.70
N GLN A 112 17.97 9.87 -3.66
CA GLN A 112 19.38 10.25 -3.77
C GLN A 112 20.11 9.39 -4.81
N ILE A 113 19.86 8.08 -4.80
CA ILE A 113 20.49 7.15 -5.75
C ILE A 113 20.02 7.46 -7.18
N LEU A 114 18.73 7.66 -7.40
CA LEU A 114 18.18 8.01 -8.72
C LEU A 114 18.69 9.37 -9.22
N ALA A 115 18.88 10.35 -8.34
CA ALA A 115 19.42 11.65 -8.70
C ALA A 115 20.90 11.58 -9.13
N GLU A 116 21.68 10.73 -8.46
CA GLU A 116 23.11 10.51 -8.72
C GLU A 116 23.37 9.63 -9.94
N LYS A 117 22.69 8.49 -10.04
CA LYS A 117 22.89 7.48 -11.09
C LYS A 117 22.06 7.75 -12.34
N GLY A 118 21.00 8.56 -12.23
CA GLY A 118 20.09 8.89 -13.32
C GLY A 118 18.96 7.87 -13.49
N LEU A 119 17.88 8.28 -14.16
CA LEU A 119 16.78 7.39 -14.51
C LEU A 119 17.23 6.42 -15.63
N PRO A 120 16.71 5.17 -15.67
CA PRO A 120 17.05 4.22 -16.72
C PRO A 120 16.46 4.60 -18.09
N LEU A 121 15.43 5.46 -18.11
CA LEU A 121 14.78 5.94 -19.32
C LEU A 121 15.45 7.24 -19.80
N SER A 122 15.70 7.33 -21.10
CA SER A 122 16.26 8.51 -21.76
C SER A 122 15.43 9.77 -21.46
N GLY A 123 16.11 10.88 -21.18
CA GLY A 123 15.50 12.15 -20.76
C GLY A 123 14.43 12.68 -21.73
N GLY A 124 13.55 13.55 -21.22
CA GLY A 124 12.49 14.18 -22.00
C GLY A 124 11.07 13.62 -21.81
N MET A 125 10.85 12.77 -20.79
CA MET A 125 9.51 12.30 -20.41
C MET A 125 8.55 13.44 -20.09
N GLY A 126 9.04 14.48 -19.42
CA GLY A 126 8.21 15.61 -18.99
C GLY A 126 7.81 16.55 -20.12
N LYS A 127 8.54 16.60 -21.25
CA LYS A 127 8.23 17.46 -22.42
C LYS A 127 7.87 18.92 -22.07
N GLY A 128 8.45 19.48 -21.01
CA GLY A 128 8.16 20.82 -20.51
C GLY A 128 6.85 20.96 -19.73
N GLU A 129 6.18 19.87 -19.38
CA GLU A 129 4.93 19.87 -18.60
C GLU A 129 5.14 20.49 -17.22
N LEU A 130 4.20 21.36 -16.84
CA LEU A 130 4.14 22.00 -15.53
C LEU A 130 3.53 21.04 -14.51
N VAL A 131 4.30 20.72 -13.46
CA VAL A 131 3.86 19.87 -12.36
C VAL A 131 4.17 20.49 -11.02
N SER A 132 3.40 20.13 -10.00
CA SER A 132 3.62 20.58 -8.63
C SER A 132 4.10 19.44 -7.74
N VAL A 133 5.21 19.65 -7.03
CA VAL A 133 5.73 18.67 -6.07
C VAL A 133 4.90 18.77 -4.79
N PHE A 134 4.22 17.68 -4.43
CA PHE A 134 3.63 17.50 -3.12
C PHE A 134 4.61 16.74 -2.22
N ASP A 135 5.37 17.50 -1.43
CA ASP A 135 6.29 16.96 -0.43
C ASP A 135 5.50 16.23 0.68
N PRO A 136 5.75 14.93 0.93
CA PRO A 136 5.16 14.22 2.05
C PRO A 136 5.56 14.85 3.39
N CYS A 137 4.65 14.92 4.35
CA CYS A 137 4.95 15.49 5.67
C CYS A 137 6.12 14.77 6.39
N ALA A 138 6.35 13.49 6.10
CA ALA A 138 7.45 12.71 6.67
C ALA A 138 8.84 13.08 6.14
N SER A 139 8.96 13.82 5.03
CA SER A 139 10.23 14.29 4.47
C SER A 139 10.55 15.76 4.81
N ARG A 140 9.75 16.39 5.69
CA ARG A 140 9.91 17.80 6.07
C ARG A 140 11.33 18.15 6.50
N HIS A 141 11.98 17.25 7.26
CA HIS A 141 13.33 17.43 7.78
C HIS A 141 14.38 16.61 7.00
N ASP A 142 14.09 16.32 5.72
CA ASP A 142 14.97 15.57 4.82
C ASP A 142 15.25 16.36 3.53
N PRO A 143 16.06 17.44 3.61
CA PRO A 143 16.42 18.26 2.43
C PRO A 143 17.02 17.43 1.31
N ALA A 144 17.91 16.49 1.63
CA ALA A 144 18.59 15.64 0.64
C ALA A 144 17.59 14.88 -0.24
N SER A 145 16.55 14.27 0.33
CA SER A 145 15.51 13.59 -0.46
C SER A 145 14.69 14.59 -1.29
N ARG A 146 14.30 15.73 -0.70
CA ARG A 146 13.48 16.76 -1.37
C ARG A 146 14.17 17.38 -2.57
N GLU A 147 15.46 17.65 -2.45
CA GLU A 147 16.31 18.19 -3.51
C GLU A 147 16.52 17.13 -4.61
N SER A 148 16.77 15.88 -4.21
CA SER A 148 16.91 14.76 -5.16
C SER A 148 15.66 14.57 -6.02
N VAL A 149 14.46 14.66 -5.42
CA VAL A 149 13.18 14.57 -6.16
C VAL A 149 13.07 15.68 -7.21
N ARG A 150 13.40 16.91 -6.85
CA ARG A 150 13.37 18.05 -7.78
C ARG A 150 14.39 17.88 -8.90
N ALA A 151 15.62 17.46 -8.57
CA ALA A 151 16.67 17.20 -9.55
C ALA A 151 16.28 16.09 -10.54
N ILE A 152 15.65 15.01 -10.07
CA ILE A 152 15.12 13.93 -10.93
C ILE A 152 14.08 14.49 -11.90
N LEU A 153 13.11 15.26 -11.41
CA LEU A 153 12.03 15.80 -12.26
C LEU A 153 12.55 16.80 -13.29
N GLN A 154 13.47 17.69 -12.90
CA GLN A 154 14.10 18.62 -13.83
C GLN A 154 14.91 17.89 -14.91
N LYS A 155 15.72 16.89 -14.53
CA LYS A 155 16.45 16.03 -15.50
C LYS A 155 15.49 15.25 -16.41
N ALA A 156 14.31 14.87 -15.91
CA ALA A 156 13.27 14.22 -16.70
C ALA A 156 12.54 15.19 -17.67
N GLY A 157 12.78 16.49 -17.58
CA GLY A 157 12.24 17.52 -18.49
C GLY A 157 10.94 18.15 -18.02
N PHE A 158 10.62 18.12 -16.73
CA PHE A 158 9.46 18.82 -16.15
C PHE A 158 9.79 20.26 -15.76
N GLN A 159 8.78 21.13 -15.82
CA GLN A 159 8.81 22.45 -15.20
C GLN A 159 8.12 22.38 -13.84
N LEU A 160 8.80 22.80 -12.78
CA LEU A 160 8.31 22.68 -11.41
C LEU A 160 7.63 23.96 -10.95
N VAL A 161 6.40 23.82 -10.43
CA VAL A 161 5.66 24.87 -9.75
C VAL A 161 5.46 24.46 -8.30
N GLU A 162 6.17 25.10 -7.38
CA GLU A 162 6.06 24.82 -5.95
C GLU A 162 4.66 25.15 -5.42
N LEU A 163 4.14 24.28 -4.54
CA LEU A 163 2.91 24.55 -3.82
C LEU A 163 3.16 25.58 -2.71
N PRO A 164 2.13 26.32 -2.27
CA PRO A 164 2.27 27.30 -1.18
C PRO A 164 2.85 26.72 0.11
N TYR A 165 2.61 25.42 0.37
CA TYR A 165 3.12 24.69 1.52
C TYR A 165 3.93 23.47 1.08
N GLY A 166 5.07 23.73 0.45
CA GLY A 166 6.09 22.73 0.11
C GLY A 166 7.24 22.69 1.11
N GLY A 167 8.22 21.82 0.86
CA GLY A 167 9.48 21.83 1.61
C GLY A 167 9.30 21.63 3.11
N GLU A 168 9.83 22.55 3.92
CA GLU A 168 9.81 22.45 5.39
C GLU A 168 8.44 22.79 5.97
N GLN A 169 7.56 23.35 5.14
CA GLN A 169 6.18 23.67 5.50
C GLN A 169 5.20 22.62 4.98
N ALA A 170 5.71 21.49 4.44
CA ALA A 170 4.92 20.40 3.90
C ALA A 170 3.80 19.98 4.86
N ARG A 171 2.58 20.02 4.36
CA ARG A 171 1.36 19.65 5.10
C ARG A 171 0.98 18.19 4.86
N CYS A 172 0.38 17.55 5.85
CA CYS A 172 -0.09 16.16 5.73
C CYS A 172 -1.20 16.06 4.68
N CYS A 173 -1.22 14.95 3.91
CA CYS A 173 -2.32 14.60 3.01
C CYS A 173 -3.54 14.02 3.74
N GLY A 174 -3.41 13.66 5.02
CA GLY A 174 -4.47 13.09 5.85
C GLY A 174 -4.40 11.56 6.04
N PHE A 175 -3.54 10.85 5.29
CA PHE A 175 -3.44 9.39 5.41
C PHE A 175 -2.83 8.92 6.74
N GLY A 176 -1.73 9.57 7.17
CA GLY A 176 -1.01 9.18 8.39
C GLY A 176 -1.80 9.50 9.66
N GLY A 177 -1.47 8.82 10.76
CA GLY A 177 -2.11 9.08 12.06
C GLY A 177 -3.52 8.49 12.22
N HIS A 178 -3.91 7.54 11.35
CA HIS A 178 -5.22 6.86 11.40
C HIS A 178 -6.45 7.76 11.32
N ILE A 179 -6.32 8.96 10.76
CA ILE A 179 -7.42 9.93 10.66
C ILE A 179 -8.62 9.31 9.94
N GLN A 180 -8.37 8.53 8.89
CA GLN A 180 -9.42 7.80 8.16
C GLN A 180 -10.33 6.96 9.07
N ALA A 181 -9.75 6.25 10.04
CA ALA A 181 -10.47 5.34 10.90
C ALA A 181 -11.17 6.04 12.08
N VAL A 182 -10.72 7.25 12.45
CA VAL A 182 -11.16 7.94 13.67
C VAL A 182 -12.03 9.16 13.36
N ASN A 183 -11.72 9.93 12.31
CA ASN A 183 -12.43 11.16 11.97
C ASN A 183 -12.43 11.39 10.44
N ARG A 184 -13.39 10.75 9.76
CA ARG A 184 -13.57 10.86 8.31
C ARG A 184 -13.87 12.29 7.83
N PRO A 185 -14.78 13.06 8.46
CA PRO A 185 -15.01 14.45 8.04
C PRO A 185 -13.74 15.30 8.06
N LEU A 186 -12.88 15.14 9.06
CA LEU A 186 -11.59 15.83 9.11
C LEU A 186 -10.65 15.39 7.97
N LEU A 187 -10.60 14.10 7.63
CA LEU A 187 -9.83 13.63 6.47
C LEU A 187 -10.32 14.33 5.19
N GLU A 188 -11.63 14.38 4.97
CA GLU A 188 -12.22 15.01 3.79
C GLU A 188 -11.88 16.51 3.71
N GLU A 189 -11.96 17.22 4.83
CA GLU A 189 -11.57 18.63 4.91
C GLU A 189 -10.07 18.83 4.58
N ILE A 190 -9.20 18.01 5.19
CA ILE A 190 -7.75 18.05 4.91
C ILE A 190 -7.51 17.85 3.41
N VAL A 191 -8.06 16.78 2.83
CA VAL A 191 -7.84 16.43 1.42
C VAL A 191 -8.39 17.52 0.50
N ALA A 192 -9.59 18.02 0.75
CA ALA A 192 -10.17 19.12 -0.03
C ALA A 192 -9.28 20.38 0.01
N ASN A 193 -8.69 20.70 1.16
CA ASN A 193 -7.75 21.80 1.29
C ASN A 193 -6.42 21.55 0.54
N ARG A 194 -5.90 20.31 0.54
CA ARG A 194 -4.66 19.97 -0.20
C ARG A 194 -4.85 19.97 -1.71
N VAL A 195 -5.97 19.44 -2.21
CA VAL A 195 -6.28 19.39 -3.65
C VAL A 195 -6.41 20.79 -4.27
N LYS A 196 -6.93 21.76 -3.49
CA LYS A 196 -7.09 23.17 -3.89
C LYS A 196 -5.79 23.98 -3.83
N ALA A 197 -4.68 23.42 -3.34
CA ALA A 197 -3.43 24.17 -3.15
C ALA A 197 -2.74 24.57 -4.47
N GLY A 198 -3.12 23.97 -5.60
CA GLY A 198 -2.61 24.33 -6.91
C GLY A 198 -3.29 23.55 -8.04
N PRO A 199 -3.37 24.10 -9.27
CA PRO A 199 -4.13 23.50 -10.36
C PRO A 199 -3.39 22.35 -11.06
N HIS A 200 -2.06 22.38 -11.11
CA HIS A 200 -1.22 21.42 -11.86
C HIS A 200 -1.30 19.99 -11.33
N THR A 201 -0.93 19.02 -12.17
CA THR A 201 -0.74 17.62 -11.77
C THR A 201 0.26 17.53 -10.62
N TYR A 202 -0.06 16.71 -9.60
CA TYR A 202 0.82 16.53 -8.46
C TYR A 202 1.82 15.40 -8.69
N VAL A 203 3.07 15.64 -8.30
CA VAL A 203 4.08 14.58 -8.18
C VAL A 203 4.40 14.40 -6.71
N THR A 204 4.39 13.16 -6.25
CA THR A 204 4.78 12.85 -4.87
C THR A 204 5.61 11.59 -4.81
N TYR A 205 6.36 11.43 -3.73
CA TYR A 205 7.23 10.29 -3.45
C TYR A 205 6.80 9.57 -2.16
N CYS A 206 5.51 9.68 -1.86
CA CYS A 206 4.80 8.86 -0.89
C CYS A 206 3.54 8.29 -1.56
N THR A 207 3.46 6.98 -1.68
CA THR A 207 2.32 6.28 -2.28
C THR A 207 1.00 6.64 -1.62
N ASN A 208 1.01 6.83 -0.31
CA ASN A 208 -0.20 7.18 0.42
C ASN A 208 -0.69 8.58 0.04
N CYS A 209 0.22 9.55 -0.14
CA CYS A 209 -0.15 10.87 -0.65
C CYS A 209 -0.75 10.76 -2.06
N ARG A 210 -0.10 9.98 -2.95
CA ARG A 210 -0.56 9.77 -4.32
C ARG A 210 -1.97 9.17 -4.35
N ASP A 211 -2.20 8.12 -3.59
CA ASP A 211 -3.48 7.41 -3.56
C ASP A 211 -4.58 8.24 -2.89
N THR A 212 -4.25 9.03 -1.87
CA THR A 212 -5.19 10.02 -1.30
C THR A 212 -5.65 11.04 -2.34
N PHE A 213 -4.75 11.54 -3.19
CA PHE A 213 -5.12 12.48 -4.25
C PHE A 213 -5.90 11.82 -5.39
N ALA A 214 -5.54 10.59 -5.76
CA ALA A 214 -6.28 9.83 -6.76
C ALA A 214 -7.73 9.58 -6.31
N HIS A 215 -7.96 9.22 -5.05
CA HIS A 215 -9.30 9.07 -4.48
C HIS A 215 -10.10 10.40 -4.53
N ALA A 216 -9.41 11.54 -4.35
CA ALA A 216 -10.00 12.87 -4.48
C ALA A 216 -10.09 13.38 -5.94
N ARG A 217 -9.81 12.52 -6.93
CA ARG A 217 -9.79 12.84 -8.36
C ARG A 217 -8.86 13.99 -8.75
N LYS A 218 -7.82 14.24 -7.94
CA LYS A 218 -6.73 15.15 -8.28
C LYS A 218 -5.69 14.37 -9.09
N PRO A 219 -5.37 14.78 -10.33
CA PRO A 219 -4.31 14.13 -11.10
C PRO A 219 -3.00 14.11 -10.29
N ALA A 220 -2.51 12.91 -10.01
CA ALA A 220 -1.31 12.71 -9.20
C ALA A 220 -0.59 11.41 -9.60
N PHE A 221 0.71 11.52 -9.84
CA PHE A 221 1.59 10.36 -10.06
C PHE A 221 2.65 10.26 -8.97
N HIS A 222 3.10 9.03 -8.74
CA HIS A 222 4.21 8.75 -7.83
C HIS A 222 5.52 8.90 -8.61
N LEU A 223 6.60 9.37 -7.97
CA LEU A 223 7.88 9.58 -8.67
C LEU A 223 8.39 8.29 -9.37
N LEU A 224 8.06 7.11 -8.84
CA LEU A 224 8.40 5.83 -9.45
C LEU A 224 7.64 5.50 -10.74
N ASP A 225 6.57 6.24 -11.08
CA ASP A 225 5.96 6.13 -12.40
C ASP A 225 6.98 6.50 -13.51
N LEU A 226 8.02 7.28 -13.18
CA LEU A 226 9.15 7.56 -14.09
C LEU A 226 10.09 6.37 -14.34
N LEU A 227 9.96 5.27 -13.58
CA LEU A 227 10.71 4.04 -13.81
C LEU A 227 9.94 3.04 -14.68
N LEU A 228 8.64 3.26 -14.91
CA LEU A 228 7.78 2.31 -15.62
C LEU A 228 7.87 2.57 -17.14
N ALA A 229 8.74 1.81 -17.81
CA ALA A 229 8.95 1.93 -19.25
C ALA A 229 7.64 1.78 -20.05
N GLY A 230 7.42 2.67 -21.03
CA GLY A 230 6.29 2.59 -21.95
C GLY A 230 4.95 3.10 -21.41
N GLU A 231 4.88 3.57 -20.16
CA GLU A 231 3.67 4.13 -19.57
C GLU A 231 3.49 5.62 -19.92
N ASP A 232 2.25 6.02 -20.20
CA ASP A 232 1.90 7.43 -20.36
C ASP A 232 1.67 8.08 -18.98
N LEU A 233 2.51 9.04 -18.61
CA LEU A 233 2.44 9.69 -17.29
C LEU A 233 1.13 10.44 -17.03
N LYS A 234 0.44 10.94 -18.05
CA LYS A 234 -0.87 11.56 -17.88
C LYS A 234 -1.91 10.51 -17.53
N LEU A 235 -1.87 9.33 -18.15
CA LEU A 235 -2.71 8.20 -17.76
C LEU A 235 -2.36 7.69 -16.36
N ARG A 236 -1.07 7.61 -16.02
CA ARG A 236 -0.61 7.26 -14.66
C ARG A 236 -1.10 8.24 -13.60
N ALA A 237 -1.14 9.53 -13.92
CA ALA A 237 -1.65 10.57 -13.03
C ALA A 237 -3.16 10.45 -12.77
N LEU A 238 -3.91 9.85 -13.71
CA LEU A 238 -5.36 9.62 -13.59
C LEU A 238 -5.72 8.24 -13.03
N ARG A 239 -4.75 7.33 -12.87
CA ARG A 239 -5.02 5.98 -12.37
C ARG A 239 -5.69 6.03 -10.97
N PRO A 240 -6.81 5.31 -10.74
CA PRO A 240 -7.47 5.27 -9.44
C PRO A 240 -6.58 4.65 -8.36
N SER A 241 -6.84 4.99 -7.09
CA SER A 241 -6.23 4.27 -5.97
C SER A 241 -6.82 2.86 -5.85
N PRO A 242 -6.03 1.83 -5.55
CA PRO A 242 -6.58 0.50 -5.33
C PRO A 242 -7.38 0.43 -4.03
N HIS A 243 -8.46 -0.36 -4.09
CA HIS A 243 -9.30 -0.75 -2.96
C HIS A 243 -8.54 -1.53 -1.90
N LEU A 244 -9.13 -1.67 -0.70
CA LEU A 244 -8.47 -2.36 0.41
C LEU A 244 -8.14 -3.82 0.08
N SER A 245 -9.05 -4.53 -0.58
CA SER A 245 -8.86 -5.90 -1.07
C SER A 245 -7.76 -5.96 -2.13
N GLN A 246 -7.83 -5.09 -3.15
CA GLN A 246 -6.83 -5.02 -4.21
C GLN A 246 -5.43 -4.75 -3.64
N ARG A 247 -5.31 -3.91 -2.61
CA ARG A 247 -4.04 -3.68 -1.92
C ARG A 247 -3.47 -4.94 -1.29
N ARG A 248 -4.31 -5.79 -0.71
CA ARG A 248 -3.90 -7.09 -0.12
C ARG A 248 -3.45 -8.04 -1.22
N GLU A 249 -4.23 -8.17 -2.28
CA GLU A 249 -3.91 -8.99 -3.45
C GLU A 249 -2.60 -8.55 -4.10
N ASN A 250 -2.40 -7.25 -4.31
CA ASN A 250 -1.18 -6.68 -4.87
C ASN A 250 0.06 -7.02 -4.05
N ARG A 251 -0.03 -7.04 -2.72
CA ARG A 251 1.09 -7.45 -1.84
C ARG A 251 1.44 -8.93 -2.01
N ILE A 252 0.43 -9.79 -2.15
CA ILE A 252 0.63 -11.22 -2.40
C ILE A 252 1.22 -11.43 -3.80
N ALA A 253 0.67 -10.75 -4.81
CA ALA A 253 1.15 -10.78 -6.19
C ALA A 253 2.61 -10.31 -6.27
N LEU A 254 2.97 -9.23 -5.59
CA LEU A 254 4.35 -8.76 -5.50
C LEU A 254 5.29 -9.85 -4.97
N LYS A 255 4.91 -10.52 -3.88
CA LYS A 255 5.73 -11.61 -3.32
C LYS A 255 5.90 -12.75 -4.32
N LYS A 256 4.83 -13.14 -5.03
CA LYS A 256 4.88 -14.15 -6.10
C LYS A 256 5.83 -13.75 -7.22
N MET A 257 5.68 -12.52 -7.74
CA MET A 257 6.54 -11.97 -8.79
C MET A 257 8.02 -11.97 -8.39
N LEU A 258 8.33 -11.51 -7.17
CA LEU A 258 9.70 -11.45 -6.67
C LEU A 258 10.32 -12.84 -6.49
N LEU A 259 9.57 -13.80 -5.92
CA LEU A 259 10.04 -15.18 -5.76
C LEU A 259 10.28 -15.86 -7.11
N GLN A 260 9.36 -15.69 -8.06
CA GLN A 260 9.50 -16.25 -9.40
C GLN A 260 10.70 -15.64 -10.13
N GLN A 261 10.79 -14.31 -10.18
CA GLN A 261 11.82 -13.60 -10.95
C GLN A 261 13.23 -13.83 -10.38
N TRP A 262 13.39 -13.85 -9.06
CA TRP A 262 14.72 -13.83 -8.42
C TRP A 262 15.15 -15.15 -7.81
N LYS A 263 14.21 -16.06 -7.51
CA LYS A 263 14.52 -17.39 -6.97
C LYS A 263 14.05 -18.53 -7.87
N GLY A 264 13.28 -18.25 -8.92
CA GLY A 264 12.64 -19.30 -9.75
C GLY A 264 11.66 -20.15 -8.94
N ILE A 265 11.12 -19.60 -7.84
CA ILE A 265 10.19 -20.30 -6.94
C ILE A 265 8.77 -19.83 -7.27
N GLU A 266 7.94 -20.76 -7.68
CA GLU A 266 6.51 -20.53 -7.82
C GLU A 266 5.83 -20.68 -6.44
N MET A 267 5.34 -19.57 -5.90
CA MET A 267 4.62 -19.59 -4.63
C MET A 267 3.18 -20.02 -4.85
N GLN A 268 2.86 -21.22 -4.39
CA GLN A 268 1.47 -21.67 -4.25
C GLN A 268 0.82 -20.96 -3.06
N THR A 269 -0.39 -20.45 -3.28
CA THR A 269 -1.26 -20.01 -2.20
C THR A 269 -2.25 -21.14 -1.97
N PRO A 270 -2.33 -21.72 -0.76
CA PRO A 270 -3.37 -22.71 -0.47
C PRO A 270 -4.74 -22.13 -0.84
N PRO A 271 -5.57 -22.86 -1.60
CA PRO A 271 -6.93 -22.40 -1.86
C PRO A 271 -7.67 -22.31 -0.53
N GLU A 272 -8.21 -21.15 -0.24
CA GLU A 272 -9.12 -20.98 0.89
C GLU A 272 -10.50 -21.53 0.46
N GLU A 273 -11.24 -22.18 1.35
CA GLU A 273 -12.50 -22.89 1.01
C GLU A 273 -13.54 -21.97 0.37
N TYR A 274 -13.52 -20.68 0.73
CA TYR A 274 -14.38 -19.64 0.16
C TYR A 274 -13.82 -18.98 -1.11
N ALA A 275 -12.61 -19.33 -1.57
CA ALA A 275 -11.96 -18.69 -2.71
C ALA A 275 -12.67 -19.00 -4.04
N GLU A 276 -13.36 -20.14 -4.12
CA GLU A 276 -14.09 -20.55 -5.33
C GLU A 276 -15.42 -19.82 -5.51
N ILE A 277 -15.96 -19.22 -4.44
CA ILE A 277 -17.23 -18.50 -4.52
C ILE A 277 -17.03 -17.15 -5.18
N LYS A 278 -17.78 -16.94 -6.27
CA LYS A 278 -17.88 -15.66 -6.95
C LYS A 278 -18.86 -14.76 -6.20
N VAL A 279 -18.37 -13.61 -5.77
CA VAL A 279 -19.21 -12.56 -5.16
C VAL A 279 -19.13 -11.31 -6.02
N TYR A 280 -20.26 -10.91 -6.59
CA TYR A 280 -20.35 -9.70 -7.39
C TYR A 280 -20.69 -8.51 -6.51
N ILE A 281 -19.86 -7.47 -6.56
CA ILE A 281 -19.96 -6.27 -5.73
C ILE A 281 -20.09 -5.06 -6.65
N SER A 282 -21.01 -4.14 -6.36
CA SER A 282 -21.14 -2.91 -7.17
C SER A 282 -20.06 -1.89 -6.78
N PRO A 283 -19.69 -0.94 -7.67
CA PRO A 283 -18.71 0.09 -7.34
C PRO A 283 -19.06 0.89 -6.08
N GLU A 284 -20.34 1.21 -5.89
CA GLU A 284 -20.82 1.99 -4.73
C GLU A 284 -20.66 1.21 -3.43
N LEU A 285 -20.94 -0.10 -3.45
CA LEU A 285 -20.78 -0.99 -2.31
C LEU A 285 -19.28 -1.24 -2.03
N GLN A 286 -18.45 -1.32 -3.07
CA GLN A 286 -17.00 -1.44 -2.92
C GLN A 286 -16.42 -0.21 -2.20
N ASP A 287 -16.86 0.98 -2.57
CA ASP A 287 -16.47 2.23 -1.88
C ASP A 287 -16.97 2.25 -0.43
N GLU A 288 -18.15 1.70 -0.15
CA GLU A 288 -18.66 1.55 1.22
C GLU A 288 -17.85 0.57 2.06
N MET A 289 -17.51 -0.58 1.50
CA MET A 289 -16.65 -1.57 2.13
C MET A 289 -15.28 -0.98 2.48
N ASP A 290 -14.66 -0.27 1.54
CA ASP A 290 -13.41 0.45 1.78
C ASP A 290 -13.55 1.53 2.86
N ARG A 291 -14.70 2.23 2.91
CA ARG A 291 -14.98 3.22 3.95
C ARG A 291 -15.04 2.59 5.34
N ASN A 292 -15.62 1.39 5.42
CA ASN A 292 -15.83 0.62 6.64
C ASN A 292 -14.67 -0.35 6.95
N LEU A 293 -13.60 -0.35 6.15
CA LEU A 293 -12.43 -1.23 6.30
C LEU A 293 -12.77 -2.73 6.22
N ILE A 294 -13.74 -3.08 5.37
CA ILE A 294 -14.21 -4.45 5.14
C ILE A 294 -13.56 -4.99 3.88
N LEU A 295 -13.03 -6.22 3.93
CA LEU A 295 -12.43 -6.88 2.77
C LEU A 295 -13.48 -7.64 1.97
N GLU A 296 -13.24 -7.83 0.67
CA GLU A 296 -14.02 -8.74 -0.16
C GLU A 296 -13.93 -10.19 0.35
N GLU A 297 -12.78 -10.57 0.90
CA GLU A 297 -12.56 -11.87 1.56
C GLU A 297 -13.52 -12.06 2.73
N ASP A 298 -13.83 -11.01 3.49
CA ASP A 298 -14.77 -11.08 4.62
C ASP A 298 -16.19 -11.38 4.10
N ALA A 299 -16.59 -10.76 2.99
CA ALA A 299 -17.87 -11.03 2.34
C ALA A 299 -17.93 -12.47 1.79
N ARG A 300 -16.89 -12.91 1.05
CA ARG A 300 -16.82 -14.28 0.49
C ARG A 300 -16.85 -15.33 1.58
N ARG A 301 -16.05 -15.16 2.64
CA ARG A 301 -16.00 -16.08 3.78
C ARG A 301 -17.35 -16.16 4.51
N THR A 302 -18.00 -15.02 4.71
CA THR A 302 -19.31 -14.99 5.38
C THR A 302 -20.38 -15.69 4.54
N ILE A 303 -20.46 -15.39 3.24
CA ILE A 303 -21.41 -16.05 2.33
C ILE A 303 -21.13 -17.56 2.26
N HIS A 304 -19.86 -17.96 2.13
CA HIS A 304 -19.47 -19.38 2.14
C HIS A 304 -19.99 -20.12 3.37
N TYR A 305 -19.75 -19.55 4.56
CA TYR A 305 -20.23 -20.12 5.82
C TYR A 305 -21.76 -20.23 5.85
N CYS A 306 -22.46 -19.18 5.43
CA CYS A 306 -23.92 -19.17 5.38
C CYS A 306 -24.49 -20.25 4.45
N GLU A 307 -23.85 -20.47 3.29
CA GLU A 307 -24.25 -21.51 2.34
C GLU A 307 -23.93 -22.93 2.82
N GLN A 308 -22.82 -23.13 3.53
CA GLN A 308 -22.42 -24.44 4.04
C GLN A 308 -23.19 -24.85 5.30
N SER A 309 -23.37 -23.94 6.24
CA SER A 309 -24.01 -24.23 7.54
C SER A 309 -25.54 -24.10 7.50
N GLY A 310 -26.08 -23.36 6.53
CA GLY A 310 -27.48 -22.95 6.54
C GLY A 310 -27.79 -21.84 7.55
N ASN A 311 -26.79 -21.26 8.25
CA ASN A 311 -26.98 -20.12 9.16
C ASN A 311 -27.24 -18.82 8.36
N LYS A 312 -28.43 -18.73 7.78
CA LYS A 312 -28.95 -17.61 7.00
C LYS A 312 -30.47 -17.57 7.04
N ILE A 313 -31.03 -16.37 6.92
CA ILE A 313 -32.46 -16.12 6.89
C ILE A 313 -32.84 -15.60 5.50
N LEU A 314 -33.91 -16.13 4.91
CA LEU A 314 -34.48 -15.61 3.67
C LEU A 314 -35.50 -14.51 3.99
N ASP A 315 -35.25 -13.29 3.53
CA ASP A 315 -36.27 -12.23 3.53
C ASP A 315 -37.26 -12.47 2.37
N GLN A 316 -38.45 -12.94 2.72
CA GLN A 316 -39.53 -13.25 1.76
C GLN A 316 -39.97 -12.05 0.93
N LYS A 317 -39.72 -10.80 1.37
CA LYS A 317 -40.13 -9.59 0.64
C LYS A 317 -39.17 -9.24 -0.48
N SER A 318 -37.86 -9.26 -0.18
CA SER A 318 -36.81 -8.91 -1.14
C SER A 318 -36.34 -10.11 -1.96
N GLY A 319 -36.46 -11.32 -1.41
CA GLY A 319 -35.82 -12.54 -1.92
C GLY A 319 -34.33 -12.63 -1.59
N ASP A 320 -33.81 -11.74 -0.74
CA ASP A 320 -32.40 -11.72 -0.35
C ASP A 320 -32.17 -12.59 0.91
N PHE A 321 -30.99 -13.20 0.99
CA PHE A 321 -30.50 -13.88 2.18
C PHE A 321 -29.75 -12.92 3.08
N ILE A 322 -29.96 -13.07 4.39
CA ILE A 322 -29.26 -12.34 5.44
C ILE A 322 -28.53 -13.37 6.28
N GLY A 323 -27.22 -13.20 6.43
CA GLY A 323 -26.40 -14.13 7.20
C GLY A 323 -25.23 -13.42 7.86
N HIS A 324 -24.55 -14.13 8.75
CA HIS A 324 -23.45 -13.55 9.50
C HIS A 324 -22.37 -14.58 9.84
N LEU A 325 -21.18 -14.08 10.12
CA LEU A 325 -20.05 -14.87 10.58
C LEU A 325 -19.18 -14.04 11.49
N ARG A 326 -18.85 -14.59 12.66
CA ARG A 326 -17.79 -14.05 13.51
C ARG A 326 -16.43 -14.57 13.05
N HIS A 327 -15.55 -13.65 12.66
CA HIS A 327 -14.15 -13.93 12.36
C HIS A 327 -13.22 -13.16 13.32
N GLY A 328 -12.61 -13.88 14.25
CA GLY A 328 -11.83 -13.28 15.33
C GLY A 328 -12.71 -12.44 16.27
N VAL A 329 -12.43 -11.14 16.35
CA VAL A 329 -13.17 -10.18 17.20
C VAL A 329 -14.23 -9.38 16.44
N ILE A 330 -14.41 -9.65 15.15
CA ILE A 330 -15.34 -8.93 14.28
C ILE A 330 -16.39 -9.90 13.78
N THR A 331 -17.65 -9.48 13.84
CA THR A 331 -18.79 -10.16 13.25
C THR A 331 -19.19 -9.40 12.00
N TYR A 332 -19.28 -10.11 10.88
CA TYR A 332 -19.68 -9.58 9.59
C TYR A 332 -21.09 -10.04 9.27
N TRP A 333 -21.91 -9.12 8.78
CA TRP A 333 -23.27 -9.38 8.32
C TRP A 333 -23.35 -9.08 6.85
N VAL A 334 -23.92 -10.01 6.08
CA VAL A 334 -24.09 -9.90 4.65
C VAL A 334 -25.57 -9.98 4.29
N VAL A 335 -25.97 -9.14 3.34
CA VAL A 335 -27.22 -9.32 2.59
C VAL A 335 -26.82 -9.65 1.16
N TYR A 336 -27.32 -10.76 0.62
CA TYR A 336 -26.90 -11.26 -0.68
C TYR A 336 -27.97 -12.13 -1.33
N ARG A 337 -27.85 -12.36 -2.63
CA ARG A 337 -28.75 -13.26 -3.38
C ARG A 337 -27.98 -14.07 -4.42
N PRO A 338 -28.45 -15.27 -4.79
CA PRO A 338 -27.88 -16.01 -5.92
C PRO A 338 -27.96 -15.19 -7.20
N GLU A 339 -26.88 -15.16 -7.98
CA GLU A 339 -26.82 -14.50 -9.29
C GLU A 339 -25.81 -15.23 -10.18
N GLY A 340 -26.25 -15.77 -11.32
CA GLY A 340 -25.37 -16.51 -12.22
C GLY A 340 -24.73 -17.74 -11.54
N ASP A 341 -23.40 -17.82 -11.58
CA ASP A 341 -22.58 -18.86 -10.96
C ASP A 341 -22.00 -18.45 -9.59
N GLY A 342 -22.59 -17.43 -8.97
CA GLY A 342 -22.17 -16.91 -7.67
C GLY A 342 -23.28 -16.16 -6.95
N PHE A 343 -22.88 -15.12 -6.21
CA PHE A 343 -23.78 -14.34 -5.37
C PHE A 343 -23.59 -12.85 -5.60
N ARG A 344 -24.69 -12.10 -5.69
CA ARG A 344 -24.68 -10.64 -5.69
C ARG A 344 -24.71 -10.17 -4.24
N LEU A 345 -23.67 -9.47 -3.80
CA LEU A 345 -23.68 -8.78 -2.51
C LEU A 345 -24.53 -7.52 -2.61
N LYS A 346 -25.48 -7.37 -1.68
CA LYS A 346 -26.40 -6.24 -1.59
C LYS A 346 -25.96 -5.24 -0.52
N SER A 347 -25.48 -5.73 0.61
CA SER A 347 -24.85 -4.93 1.65
C SER A 347 -23.96 -5.79 2.52
N ILE A 348 -23.02 -5.13 3.21
CA ILE A 348 -22.19 -5.75 4.24
C ILE A 348 -21.87 -4.71 5.32
N TYR A 349 -21.94 -5.12 6.57
CA TYR A 349 -21.47 -4.31 7.69
C TYR A 349 -20.79 -5.19 8.74
N SER A 350 -20.06 -4.56 9.66
CA SER A 350 -19.36 -5.29 10.71
C SER A 350 -19.49 -4.62 12.08
N HIS A 351 -19.43 -5.42 13.14
CA HIS A 351 -19.42 -4.96 14.52
C HIS A 351 -18.57 -5.88 15.40
N ARG A 352 -18.38 -5.50 16.66
CA ARG A 352 -17.62 -6.31 17.65
C ARG A 352 -18.50 -7.04 18.66
N LEU A 353 -19.82 -6.95 18.53
CA LEU A 353 -20.74 -7.71 19.38
C LEU A 353 -20.63 -9.22 19.10
N VAL A 354 -20.66 -10.00 20.17
CA VAL A 354 -20.78 -11.46 20.13
C VAL A 354 -22.26 -11.79 20.18
N ILE A 355 -22.71 -12.63 19.27
CA ILE A 355 -24.06 -13.17 19.26
C ILE A 355 -23.97 -14.52 19.95
N GLU A 356 -24.64 -14.64 21.10
CA GLU A 356 -24.81 -15.92 21.78
C GLU A 356 -25.98 -16.63 21.09
N GLU A 357 -25.67 -17.62 20.26
CA GLU A 357 -26.66 -18.55 19.73
C GLU A 357 -26.85 -19.65 20.78
N GLU A 358 -28.08 -19.84 21.28
CA GLU A 358 -28.40 -21.00 22.12
C GLU A 358 -28.08 -22.26 21.30
N SER A 359 -27.07 -23.01 21.72
CA SER A 359 -26.79 -24.30 21.13
C SER A 359 -27.96 -25.23 21.47
N ASP A 360 -28.73 -25.64 20.46
CA ASP A 360 -29.64 -26.78 20.55
C ASP A 360 -28.82 -28.07 20.71
N GLU A 361 -28.10 -28.20 21.82
CA GLU A 361 -27.71 -29.49 22.38
C GLU A 361 -28.92 -30.04 23.13
N THR A 362 -29.86 -30.64 22.39
CA THR A 362 -30.52 -31.93 22.67
C THR A 362 -31.83 -32.07 21.89
N SER A 363 -31.81 -32.92 20.86
CA SER A 363 -32.94 -33.78 20.48
C SER A 363 -32.40 -35.14 20.08
#